data_AF-A0A3C1WN56-F1
#
_entry.id   AF-A0A3C1WN56-F1
#
_cell.length_a   1.000
_cell.length_b   1.000
_cell.length_c   1.000
_cell.angle_alpha   90.00
_cell.angle_beta   90.00
_cell.angle_gamma   90.00
#
_symmetry.space_group_name_H-M   'P 1'
#
loop_
_entity.id
_entity.type
_entity.pdbx_description
1 polymer ?
#
loop_
_entity_poly.entity_id
_entity_poly.type
_entity_poly.pdbx_seq_one_letter_code
_entity_poly.pdbx_strand_id
1 'polypeptide(L)'
;MNGTEVIKRTGNFYTGLPPWGKAVFLIGSIGITVYTIHFVYQKFKKASDLKDINKPSDLAGKELKELSNKGIKQTINQTQLEIYCQSLMKAIGQGCFEDEDTVFNIMKSMKNDADLLALIKQFGVRYVDPCPVSSPISYVVAWFDSKNVRFAANLIELMKYGMNGSEIKKINDDFASRGIKYRF
;
A
#
# COMPACT_ATOMS: atom_id res chain seq x y z
N MET A 1 -0.46 46.89 -47.09
CA MET A 1 -0.30 45.45 -47.38
C MET A 1 1.16 45.21 -47.72
N ASN A 2 1.89 44.47 -46.89
CA ASN A 2 3.12 43.77 -47.28
C ASN A 2 3.32 42.65 -46.25
N GLY A 3 3.28 41.42 -46.76
CA GLY A 3 3.21 40.18 -46.00
C GLY A 3 4.56 39.77 -45.41
N THR A 4 4.45 39.14 -44.25
CA THR A 4 5.47 38.35 -43.56
C THR A 4 5.79 37.06 -44.33
N GLU A 5 7.05 36.85 -44.70
CA GLU A 5 7.58 35.50 -44.97
C GLU A 5 8.38 35.02 -43.75
N VAL A 6 7.76 34.13 -42.97
CA VAL A 6 8.43 33.36 -41.93
C VAL A 6 9.08 32.15 -42.60
N ILE A 7 10.41 32.15 -42.66
CA ILE A 7 11.21 31.05 -43.20
C ILE A 7 11.03 29.81 -42.30
N LYS A 8 10.23 28.84 -42.73
CA LYS A 8 10.18 27.49 -42.12
C LYS A 8 11.46 26.73 -42.50
N ARG A 9 12.47 26.74 -41.63
CA ARG A 9 13.55 25.74 -41.65
C ARG A 9 13.15 24.52 -40.80
N THR A 10 12.36 23.62 -41.35
CA THR A 10 12.34 22.23 -40.88
C THR A 10 13.51 21.48 -41.53
N GLY A 11 14.73 21.76 -41.05
CA GLY A 11 15.90 20.98 -41.42
C GLY A 11 15.75 19.58 -40.84
N ASN A 12 15.74 18.55 -41.69
CA ASN A 12 15.76 17.14 -41.29
C ASN A 12 17.03 16.84 -40.48
N PHE A 13 16.95 17.03 -39.16
CA PHE A 13 18.05 16.78 -38.22
C PHE A 13 18.55 15.32 -38.29
N TYR A 14 17.66 14.41 -38.69
CA TYR A 14 17.95 12.99 -38.83
C TYR A 14 18.86 12.66 -40.03
N THR A 15 18.76 13.40 -41.15
CA THR A 15 19.49 13.05 -42.37
C THR A 15 20.98 13.39 -42.32
N GLY A 16 21.37 14.39 -41.52
CA GLY A 16 22.74 14.88 -41.36
C GLY A 16 23.60 14.11 -40.34
N LEU A 17 23.05 13.14 -39.62
CA LEU A 17 23.81 12.35 -38.66
C LEU A 17 24.65 11.26 -39.37
N PRO A 18 25.92 11.05 -38.96
CA PRO A 18 26.71 9.92 -39.43
C PRO A 18 26.02 8.60 -39.06
N PRO A 19 26.29 7.48 -39.78
CA PRO A 19 25.56 6.21 -39.60
C PRO A 19 25.47 5.73 -38.14
N TRP A 20 26.52 5.97 -37.34
CA TRP A 20 26.54 5.65 -35.91
C TRP A 20 25.60 6.54 -35.07
N GLY A 21 25.43 7.82 -35.42
CA GLY A 21 24.52 8.76 -34.74
C GLY A 21 23.04 8.48 -35.03
N LYS A 22 22.72 8.00 -36.24
CA LYS A 22 21.36 7.53 -36.59
C LYS A 22 20.97 6.28 -35.78
N ALA A 23 21.92 5.36 -35.59
CA ALA A 23 21.74 4.18 -34.75
C ALA A 23 21.51 4.56 -33.28
N VAL A 24 22.28 5.49 -32.73
CA VAL A 24 22.11 5.99 -31.35
C VAL A 24 20.75 6.68 -31.15
N PHE A 25 20.29 7.48 -32.13
CA PHE A 25 18.99 8.16 -32.06
C PHE A 25 17.82 7.17 -32.13
N LEU A 26 17.92 6.16 -33.00
CA LEU A 26 16.91 5.10 -33.12
C LEU A 26 16.82 4.27 -31.83
N ILE A 27 17.96 3.82 -31.29
CA ILE A 27 18.03 3.05 -30.03
C ILE A 27 17.54 3.90 -28.84
N GLY A 28 17.93 5.18 -28.79
CA GLY A 28 17.47 6.11 -27.76
C GLY A 28 15.95 6.32 -27.77
N SER A 29 15.35 6.43 -28.96
CA SER A 29 13.90 6.57 -29.11
C SER A 29 13.14 5.31 -28.65
N ILE A 30 13.64 4.13 -28.99
CA ILE A 30 13.07 2.85 -28.56
C ILE A 30 13.22 2.69 -27.04
N GLY A 31 14.37 3.07 -26.48
CA GLY A 31 14.61 3.05 -25.04
C GLY A 31 13.64 3.95 -24.26
N ILE A 32 13.35 5.15 -24.76
CA ILE A 32 12.37 6.07 -24.16
C ILE A 32 10.96 5.50 -24.24
N THR A 33 10.57 4.90 -25.37
CA THR A 33 9.25 4.27 -25.53
C THR A 33 9.08 3.05 -24.63
N VAL A 34 10.09 2.17 -24.56
CA VAL A 34 10.05 0.99 -23.67
C VAL A 34 10.07 1.44 -22.21
N TYR A 35 10.88 2.44 -21.84
CA TYR A 35 10.92 2.98 -20.48
C TYR A 35 9.59 3.62 -20.08
N THR A 36 8.97 4.44 -20.95
CA THR A 36 7.67 5.05 -20.67
C THR A 36 6.55 4.01 -20.57
N ILE A 37 6.51 3.03 -21.47
CA ILE A 37 5.57 1.90 -21.38
C ILE A 37 5.80 1.10 -20.09
N HIS A 38 7.05 0.81 -19.73
CA HIS A 38 7.38 0.10 -18.50
C HIS A 38 7.00 0.92 -17.25
N PHE A 39 7.26 2.22 -17.24
CA PHE A 39 6.95 3.11 -16.12
C PHE A 39 5.43 3.27 -15.95
N VAL A 40 4.70 3.45 -17.05
CA VAL A 40 3.23 3.51 -17.07
C VAL A 40 2.63 2.16 -16.65
N TYR A 41 3.14 1.04 -17.16
CA TYR A 41 2.75 -0.31 -16.75
C TYR A 41 3.01 -0.56 -15.26
N GLN A 42 4.18 -0.17 -14.73
CA GLN A 42 4.47 -0.27 -13.30
C GLN A 42 3.54 0.62 -12.46
N LYS A 43 3.17 1.82 -12.93
CA LYS A 43 2.22 2.69 -12.24
C LYS A 43 0.81 2.11 -12.24
N PHE A 44 0.37 1.53 -13.35
CA PHE A 44 -0.94 0.86 -13.44
C PHE A 44 -0.98 -0.45 -12.64
N LYS A 45 0.08 -1.25 -12.63
CA LYS A 45 0.20 -2.45 -11.80
C LYS A 45 0.22 -2.09 -10.31
N LYS A 46 1.02 -1.10 -9.90
CA LYS A 46 0.98 -0.59 -8.52
C LYS A 46 -0.41 -0.04 -8.15
N ALA A 47 -1.13 0.58 -9.09
CA ALA A 47 -2.49 1.06 -8.84
C ALA A 47 -3.54 -0.07 -8.78
N SER A 48 -3.40 -1.15 -9.57
CA SER A 48 -4.28 -2.33 -9.44
C SER A 48 -3.98 -3.10 -8.16
N ASP A 49 -2.70 -3.27 -7.84
CA ASP A 49 -2.25 -3.94 -6.62
C ASP A 49 -2.74 -3.17 -5.39
N LEU A 50 -2.65 -1.83 -5.39
CA LEU A 50 -3.22 -1.00 -4.31
C LEU A 50 -4.74 -1.10 -4.21
N LYS A 51 -5.46 -1.16 -5.35
CA LYS A 51 -6.92 -1.38 -5.33
C LYS A 51 -7.26 -2.74 -4.75
N ASP A 52 -6.53 -3.78 -5.12
CA ASP A 52 -6.71 -5.12 -4.62
C ASP A 52 -6.41 -5.22 -3.12
N ILE A 53 -5.33 -4.58 -2.68
CA ILE A 53 -4.94 -4.47 -1.26
C ILE A 53 -5.97 -3.65 -0.47
N ASN A 54 -6.63 -2.64 -1.07
CA ASN A 54 -7.63 -1.83 -0.36
C ASN A 54 -9.03 -2.45 -0.33
N LYS A 55 -9.30 -3.51 -1.11
CA LYS A 55 -10.62 -4.18 -1.14
C LYS A 55 -11.16 -4.52 0.25
N PRO A 56 -10.37 -5.06 1.20
CA PRO A 56 -10.87 -5.35 2.53
C PRO A 56 -11.35 -4.11 3.30
N SER A 57 -10.66 -2.97 3.16
CA SER A 57 -11.07 -1.70 3.79
C SER A 57 -12.33 -1.12 3.15
N ASP A 58 -12.49 -1.25 1.83
CA ASP A 58 -13.72 -0.83 1.13
C ASP A 58 -14.93 -1.69 1.50
N LEU A 59 -14.73 -3.02 1.60
CA LEU A 59 -15.75 -3.96 2.07
C LEU A 59 -16.11 -3.70 3.53
N ALA A 60 -15.12 -3.48 4.39
CA ALA A 60 -15.35 -3.13 5.79
C ALA A 60 -16.17 -1.84 5.92
N GLY A 61 -15.93 -0.85 5.04
CA GLY A 61 -16.74 0.37 4.99
C GLY A 61 -18.21 0.13 4.62
N LYS A 62 -18.49 -0.81 3.72
CA LYS A 62 -19.86 -1.20 3.34
C LYS A 62 -20.54 -1.95 4.48
N GLU A 63 -19.90 -2.97 5.05
CA GLU A 63 -20.42 -3.76 6.16
C GLU A 63 -20.66 -2.90 7.41
N LEU A 64 -19.75 -1.97 7.72
CA LEU A 64 -19.92 -1.04 8.82
C LEU A 64 -21.19 -0.18 8.65
N LYS A 65 -21.49 0.24 7.42
CA LYS A 65 -22.72 0.99 7.11
C LYS A 65 -23.96 0.12 7.31
N GLU A 66 -23.90 -1.15 6.92
CA GLU A 66 -25.00 -2.10 7.14
C GLU A 66 -25.24 -2.38 8.63
N LEU A 67 -24.18 -2.56 9.42
CA LEU A 67 -24.28 -2.70 10.87
C LEU A 67 -24.88 -1.46 11.52
N SER A 68 -24.44 -0.27 11.08
CA SER A 68 -25.00 1.00 11.54
C SER A 68 -26.50 1.10 11.25
N ASN A 69 -26.94 0.68 10.06
CA ASN A 69 -28.37 0.62 9.69
C ASN A 69 -29.16 -0.38 10.56
N LYS A 70 -28.50 -1.44 11.05
CA LYS A 70 -29.07 -2.41 12.01
C LYS A 70 -29.00 -1.94 13.46
N GLY A 71 -28.55 -0.70 13.71
CA GLY A 71 -28.41 -0.11 15.04
C GLY A 71 -27.13 -0.51 15.78
N ILE A 72 -26.25 -1.31 15.17
CA ILE A 72 -24.95 -1.71 15.73
C ILE A 72 -23.92 -0.65 15.34
N LYS A 73 -23.48 0.15 16.30
CA LYS A 73 -22.52 1.25 16.09
C LYS A 73 -21.16 0.91 16.67
N GLN A 74 -20.12 1.48 16.05
CA GLN A 74 -18.79 1.51 16.66
C GLN A 74 -18.85 2.27 17.99
N THR A 75 -18.13 1.78 18.99
CA THR A 75 -17.94 2.38 20.30
C THR A 75 -16.67 3.22 20.37
N ILE A 76 -15.72 2.97 19.46
CA ILE A 76 -14.44 3.68 19.38
C ILE A 76 -14.59 4.92 18.49
N ASN A 77 -14.04 6.05 18.94
CA ASN A 77 -14.07 7.28 18.17
C ASN A 77 -12.93 7.34 17.12
N GLN A 78 -13.05 8.26 16.16
CA GLN A 78 -12.10 8.38 15.05
C GLN A 78 -10.66 8.66 15.51
N THR A 79 -10.48 9.51 16.52
CA THR A 79 -9.15 9.82 17.06
C THR A 79 -8.48 8.59 17.65
N GLN A 80 -9.24 7.77 18.39
CA GLN A 80 -8.75 6.52 18.96
C GLN A 80 -8.37 5.51 17.86
N LEU A 81 -9.17 5.40 16.80
CA LEU A 81 -8.85 4.53 15.66
C LEU A 81 -7.53 4.95 15.00
N GLU A 82 -7.27 6.24 14.82
CA GLU A 82 -6.01 6.70 14.24
C GLU A 82 -4.82 6.40 15.16
N ILE A 83 -4.98 6.59 16.47
CA ILE A 83 -3.96 6.20 17.47
C ILE A 83 -3.66 4.70 17.36
N TYR A 84 -4.70 3.86 17.28
CA TYR A 84 -4.52 2.41 17.10
C TYR A 84 -3.81 2.07 15.79
N CYS A 85 -4.15 2.73 14.69
CA CYS A 85 -3.48 2.51 13.42
C CYS A 85 -1.98 2.87 13.49
N GLN A 86 -1.63 3.97 14.15
CA GLN A 86 -0.24 4.37 14.36
C GLN A 86 0.51 3.38 15.26
N SER A 87 -0.11 2.94 16.36
CA SER A 87 0.47 1.95 17.26
C SER A 87 0.68 0.59 16.58
N LEU A 88 -0.26 0.13 15.75
CA LEU A 88 -0.11 -1.09 14.96
C LEU A 88 1.02 -0.97 13.92
N MET A 89 1.13 0.19 13.27
CA MET A 89 2.24 0.46 12.35
C MET A 89 3.59 0.49 13.07
N LYS A 90 3.64 0.96 14.32
CA LYS A 90 4.86 0.91 15.11
C LYS A 90 5.19 -0.50 15.57
N ALA A 91 4.19 -1.26 16.05
CA ALA A 91 4.36 -2.60 16.58
C ALA A 91 4.73 -3.65 15.52
N ILE A 92 4.22 -3.49 14.28
CA ILE A 92 4.40 -4.48 13.21
C ILE A 92 5.12 -3.88 11.97
N GLY A 93 4.84 -2.61 11.67
CA GLY A 93 5.14 -2.00 10.37
C GLY A 93 6.55 -1.38 10.21
N GLN A 94 7.32 -1.27 11.29
CA GLN A 94 8.68 -0.71 11.26
C GLN A 94 9.76 -1.77 11.00
N GLY A 95 9.41 -2.78 10.21
CA GLY A 95 10.40 -3.72 9.70
C GLY A 95 10.97 -4.65 10.75
N CYS A 96 10.30 -4.96 11.85
CA CYS A 96 10.27 -6.31 12.43
C CYS A 96 9.10 -6.28 13.43
N PHE A 97 8.50 -7.44 13.71
CA PHE A 97 7.47 -7.52 14.72
C PHE A 97 8.10 -7.28 16.10
N GLU A 98 7.80 -6.15 16.71
CA GLU A 98 8.50 -5.66 17.91
C GLU A 98 7.65 -5.74 19.18
N ASP A 99 6.32 -5.62 19.07
CA ASP A 99 5.45 -5.43 20.23
C ASP A 99 4.10 -6.14 20.06
N GLU A 100 4.07 -7.44 20.36
CA GLU A 100 2.85 -8.25 20.29
C GLU A 100 1.80 -7.78 21.29
N ASP A 101 2.23 -7.35 22.49
CA ASP A 101 1.34 -6.92 23.56
C ASP A 101 0.52 -5.71 23.14
N THR A 102 1.13 -4.74 22.44
CA THR A 102 0.41 -3.61 21.85
C THR A 102 -0.66 -4.08 20.87
N VAL A 103 -0.35 -5.05 20.00
CA VAL A 103 -1.32 -5.61 19.05
C VAL A 103 -2.48 -6.29 19.80
N PHE A 104 -2.19 -7.16 20.76
CA PHE A 104 -3.21 -7.83 21.56
C PHE A 104 -4.08 -6.85 22.34
N ASN A 105 -3.49 -5.82 22.95
CA ASN A 105 -4.23 -4.81 23.71
C ASN A 105 -5.17 -4.00 22.82
N ILE A 106 -4.73 -3.64 21.62
CA ILE A 106 -5.58 -2.96 20.63
C ILE A 106 -6.72 -3.88 20.20
N MET A 107 -6.45 -5.13 19.85
CA MET A 107 -7.51 -6.07 19.44
C MET A 107 -8.50 -6.34 20.58
N LYS A 108 -8.02 -6.45 21.81
CA LYS A 108 -8.85 -6.60 23.01
C LYS A 108 -9.76 -5.39 23.27
N SER A 109 -9.39 -4.20 22.80
CA SER A 109 -10.20 -3.00 22.95
C SER A 109 -11.44 -2.95 22.03
N MET A 110 -11.46 -3.74 20.94
CA MET A 110 -12.59 -3.80 19.99
C MET A 110 -13.79 -4.47 20.64
N LYS A 111 -14.94 -3.81 20.85
CA LYS A 111 -16.05 -4.42 21.62
C LYS A 111 -17.05 -5.20 20.77
N ASN A 112 -17.12 -4.90 19.47
CA ASN A 112 -18.08 -5.50 18.55
C ASN A 112 -17.54 -5.52 17.11
N ASP A 113 -18.30 -6.11 16.19
CA ASP A 113 -17.94 -6.16 14.77
C ASP A 113 -17.74 -4.76 14.17
N ALA A 114 -18.54 -3.77 14.58
CA ALA A 114 -18.44 -2.41 14.06
C ALA A 114 -17.12 -1.72 14.45
N ASP A 115 -16.61 -1.95 15.66
CA ASP A 115 -15.30 -1.45 16.10
C ASP A 115 -14.16 -1.98 15.24
N LEU A 116 -14.15 -3.29 15.00
CA LEU A 116 -13.12 -3.95 14.21
C LEU A 116 -13.18 -3.53 12.73
N LEU A 117 -14.39 -3.47 12.15
CA LEU A 117 -14.57 -2.99 10.78
C LEU A 117 -14.20 -1.50 10.63
N ALA A 118 -14.48 -0.68 11.64
CA ALA A 118 -14.05 0.71 11.66
C ALA A 118 -12.52 0.82 11.70
N LEU A 119 -11.84 -0.03 12.47
CA LEU A 119 -10.38 -0.11 12.49
C LEU A 119 -9.81 -0.54 11.14
N ILE A 120 -10.33 -1.60 10.53
CA ILE A 120 -9.89 -2.07 9.19
C ILE A 120 -10.07 -0.98 8.13
N LYS A 121 -11.20 -0.28 8.18
CA LYS A 121 -11.49 0.85 7.28
C LYS A 121 -10.53 2.02 7.52
N GLN A 122 -10.32 2.42 8.78
CA GLN A 122 -9.43 3.54 9.14
C GLN A 122 -7.97 3.21 8.81
N PHE A 123 -7.57 1.95 8.96
CA PHE A 123 -6.22 1.52 8.67
C PHE A 123 -5.89 1.68 7.19
N GLY A 124 -6.81 1.26 6.31
CA GLY A 124 -6.66 1.38 4.86
C GLY A 124 -5.45 0.61 4.34
N VAL A 125 -4.74 1.22 3.39
CA VAL A 125 -3.43 0.73 2.93
C VAL A 125 -2.32 1.59 3.53
N ARG A 126 -1.33 0.95 4.16
CA ARG A 126 -0.15 1.61 4.69
C ARG A 126 1.12 0.98 4.13
N TYR A 127 2.19 1.76 4.08
CA TYR A 127 3.48 1.30 3.58
C TYR A 127 4.35 0.81 4.74
N VAL A 128 4.84 -0.42 4.61
CA VAL A 128 5.59 -1.15 5.64
C VAL A 128 7.03 -1.31 5.19
N ASP A 129 7.96 -1.10 6.12
CA ASP A 129 9.38 -1.33 5.87
C ASP A 129 9.70 -2.84 5.98
N PRO A 130 10.55 -3.41 5.11
CA PRO A 130 10.93 -4.83 5.16
C PRO A 130 11.80 -5.13 6.39
N CYS A 131 11.73 -6.35 6.93
CA CYS A 131 12.51 -6.71 8.12
C CYS A 131 13.95 -7.10 7.79
N PRO A 132 14.97 -6.51 8.47
CA PRO A 132 16.38 -6.82 8.23
C PRO A 132 16.70 -8.29 8.47
N VAL A 133 15.99 -8.95 9.37
CA VAL A 133 16.27 -10.34 9.74
C VAL A 133 15.71 -11.32 8.70
N SER A 134 14.48 -11.11 8.23
CA SER A 134 13.83 -12.01 7.26
C SER A 134 14.10 -11.63 5.80
N SER A 135 14.49 -10.39 5.54
CA SER A 135 14.77 -9.86 4.20
C SER A 135 15.99 -8.92 4.23
N PRO A 136 17.19 -9.44 4.56
CA PRO A 136 18.39 -8.63 4.77
C PRO A 136 18.80 -7.83 3.53
N ILE A 137 18.65 -8.42 2.34
CA ILE A 137 18.98 -7.75 1.07
C ILE A 137 18.00 -6.60 0.82
N SER A 138 16.70 -6.82 1.02
CA SER A 138 15.68 -5.79 0.85
C SER A 138 15.88 -4.64 1.86
N TYR A 139 16.21 -4.93 3.12
CA TYR A 139 16.47 -3.90 4.12
C TYR A 139 17.68 -3.01 3.76
N VAL A 140 18.79 -3.60 3.29
CA VAL A 140 19.95 -2.82 2.83
C VAL A 140 19.57 -1.97 1.61
N VAL A 141 18.80 -2.50 0.67
CA VAL A 141 18.30 -1.70 -0.47
C VAL A 141 17.36 -0.59 0.00
N ALA A 142 16.57 -0.80 1.06
CA ALA A 142 15.67 0.22 1.62
C ALA A 142 16.45 1.41 2.25
N TRP A 143 17.67 1.17 2.74
CA TRP A 143 18.57 2.25 3.18
C TRP A 143 19.06 3.14 2.04
N PHE A 144 19.28 2.58 0.84
CA PHE A 144 19.76 3.33 -0.33
C PHE A 144 18.64 3.83 -1.26
N ASP A 145 17.47 3.18 -1.25
CA ASP A 145 16.29 3.51 -2.06
C ASP A 145 14.98 3.22 -1.30
N SER A 146 14.72 4.02 -0.26
CA SER A 146 13.59 3.85 0.66
C SER A 146 12.20 3.92 0.01
N LYS A 147 12.10 4.46 -1.22
CA LYS A 147 10.82 4.60 -1.94
C LYS A 147 10.41 3.34 -2.70
N ASN A 148 11.34 2.42 -2.98
CA ASN A 148 11.07 1.27 -3.84
C ASN A 148 10.99 -0.08 -3.09
N VAL A 149 11.33 -0.14 -1.80
CA VAL A 149 11.33 -1.41 -1.04
C VAL A 149 10.20 -1.53 -0.02
N ARG A 150 9.47 -0.44 0.23
CA ARG A 150 8.26 -0.50 1.06
C ARG A 150 7.18 -1.28 0.35
N PHE A 151 6.59 -2.26 1.04
CA PHE A 151 5.41 -2.93 0.52
C PHE A 151 4.16 -2.26 1.08
N ALA A 152 3.13 -2.17 0.24
CA ALA A 152 1.82 -1.73 0.66
C ALA A 152 1.11 -2.90 1.33
N ALA A 153 0.52 -2.67 2.50
CA ALA A 153 -0.23 -3.67 3.23
C ALA A 153 -1.49 -3.06 3.84
N ASN A 154 -2.58 -3.81 3.80
CA ASN A 154 -3.74 -3.56 4.65
C ASN A 154 -3.54 -4.20 6.04
N LEU A 155 -4.47 -3.97 6.98
CA LEU A 155 -4.36 -4.50 8.33
C LEU A 155 -4.27 -6.04 8.36
N ILE A 156 -5.00 -6.74 7.51
CA ILE A 156 -5.02 -8.22 7.49
C ILE A 156 -3.66 -8.74 7.04
N GLU A 157 -3.11 -8.17 5.98
CA GLU A 157 -1.78 -8.51 5.46
C GLU A 157 -0.70 -8.19 6.48
N LEU A 158 -0.79 -7.03 7.13
CA LEU A 158 0.13 -6.63 8.18
C LEU A 158 0.12 -7.64 9.34
N MET A 159 -1.06 -8.05 9.80
CA MET A 159 -1.21 -9.05 10.86
C MET A 159 -0.62 -10.40 10.46
N LYS A 160 -0.86 -10.86 9.22
CA LYS A 160 -0.29 -12.12 8.69
C LYS A 160 1.23 -12.06 8.49
N TYR A 161 1.76 -10.88 8.21
CA TYR A 161 3.20 -10.68 8.08
C TYR A 161 3.89 -10.63 9.45
N GLY A 162 3.29 -9.96 10.43
CA GLY A 162 3.87 -9.76 11.75
C GLY A 162 3.69 -10.93 12.70
N MET A 163 2.55 -11.63 12.63
CA MET A 163 2.15 -12.59 13.65
C MET A 163 2.18 -14.02 13.12
N ASN A 164 2.50 -14.95 14.01
CA ASN A 164 2.42 -16.37 13.69
C ASN A 164 0.97 -16.90 13.81
N GLY A 165 0.74 -18.12 13.32
CA GLY A 165 -0.59 -18.73 13.32
C GLY A 165 -1.21 -18.91 14.71
N SER A 166 -0.39 -19.15 15.76
CA SER A 166 -0.90 -19.29 17.13
C SER A 166 -1.37 -17.98 17.73
N GLU A 167 -0.70 -16.87 17.44
CA GLU A 167 -1.10 -15.54 17.89
C GLU A 167 -2.38 -15.07 17.19
N ILE A 168 -2.47 -15.26 15.88
CA ILE A 168 -3.68 -14.99 15.11
C ILE A 168 -4.84 -15.81 15.66
N LYS A 169 -4.61 -17.10 15.96
CA LYS A 169 -5.62 -17.96 16.58
C LYS A 169 -6.07 -17.40 17.93
N LYS A 170 -5.15 -16.95 18.78
CA LYS A 170 -5.47 -16.35 20.09
C LYS A 170 -6.35 -15.11 19.95
N ILE A 171 -6.08 -14.24 18.97
CA ILE A 171 -6.95 -13.08 18.68
C ILE A 171 -8.33 -13.53 18.21
N ASN A 172 -8.37 -14.48 17.28
CA ASN A 172 -9.61 -15.01 16.72
C ASN A 172 -10.49 -15.70 17.78
N ASP A 173 -9.87 -16.42 18.74
CA ASP A 173 -10.55 -17.04 19.87
C ASP A 173 -11.09 -15.98 20.85
N ASP A 174 -10.32 -14.94 21.15
CA ASP A 174 -10.76 -13.81 21.98
C ASP A 174 -11.95 -13.08 21.34
N PHE A 175 -11.92 -12.84 20.02
CA PHE A 175 -13.05 -12.29 19.27
C PHE A 175 -14.28 -13.19 19.33
N ALA A 176 -14.11 -14.50 19.16
CA ALA A 176 -15.20 -15.47 19.26
C ALA A 176 -15.86 -15.43 20.63
N SER A 177 -15.07 -15.34 21.71
CA SER A 177 -15.59 -15.29 23.08
C SER A 177 -16.47 -14.06 23.35
N ARG A 178 -16.29 -12.99 22.57
CA ARG A 178 -17.02 -11.71 22.69
C ARG A 178 -18.10 -11.54 21.62
N GLY A 179 -18.35 -12.58 20.81
CA GLY A 179 -19.38 -12.56 19.77
C GLY A 179 -19.01 -11.72 18.54
N ILE A 180 -17.76 -11.28 18.41
CA ILE A 180 -17.24 -10.68 17.18
C ILE A 180 -17.12 -11.82 16.16
N LYS A 181 -17.59 -11.62 14.93
CA LYS A 181 -17.65 -12.64 13.87
C LYS A 181 -16.46 -12.59 12.92
N TYR A 182 -15.87 -11.42 12.74
CA TYR A 182 -14.77 -11.21 11.81
C TYR A 182 -13.47 -11.89 12.28
N ARG A 183 -12.70 -12.48 11.36
CA ARG A 183 -11.47 -13.25 11.65
C ARG A 183 -10.33 -12.86 10.70
N PHE A 184 -9.11 -12.94 11.20
CA PHE A 184 -7.86 -12.76 10.43
C PHE A 184 -7.36 -14.06 9.82
#